data_AF-A0A3M7BY05-F1
#
_entry.id   AF-A0A3M7BY05-F1
#
_cell.length_a   1.000
_cell.length_b   1.000
_cell.length_c   1.000
_cell.angle_alpha   90.00
_cell.angle_beta   90.00
_cell.angle_gamma   90.00
#
_symmetry.space_group_name_H-M   'P 1'
#
loop_
_entity.id
_entity.type
_entity.pdbx_description
1 polymer ?
#
loop_
_entity_poly.entity_id
_entity_poly.type
_entity_poly.pdbx_seq_one_letter_code
_entity_poly.pdbx_strand_id
1 'polypeptide(L)'
;MLRRLTAITSQIRLPNVATTGTIRNMASSTGSGSSMPSDWHKGPDDSFHGKITSDGPFQPEIGRYHIFIGTFCPFAHRANFIRKLKQLDRYAGIDVSIVKPYPKGDSNGWPGWRFNHPDEKDEPGGIYDGSTEDQLFGSRFMHDIYFKADKDYKGRYSVPVLWDKKLNTIVNNESHELLRDLQTAFNDLLPKDVANLTLYPEELRNDIDRIAEWMQADLNTGVYKAGFAPNQEIYNQKVPGPFACLNKLEAIAHSNGGPYLLGKKLTEIDVRAYATLIRFDPVYVQHFKCNLGIIRYNYPVLNNWLKHMYWDHEAFKSTTDFRQIKENYTKSHYDVNPKAITPLGPYPDIEGNYESDWSKLKPGRIDMPEVVEWEKKLP
;
A
#
# COMPACT_ATOMS: atom_id res chain seq x y z
N MET A 1 39.18 25.95 -3.27
CA MET A 1 38.81 25.77 -1.85
C MET A 1 37.91 24.55 -1.76
N LEU A 2 38.38 23.31 -1.79
CA LEU A 2 39.31 22.57 -0.92
C LEU A 2 38.84 22.42 0.54
N ARG A 3 38.36 21.20 0.84
CA ARG A 3 38.36 20.39 2.08
C ARG A 3 36.94 19.93 2.47
N ARG A 4 36.59 18.63 2.34
CA ARG A 4 37.00 17.46 3.17
C ARG A 4 36.44 17.59 4.61
N LEU A 5 35.88 16.59 5.29
CA LEU A 5 35.57 15.17 5.07
C LEU A 5 35.00 14.65 6.44
N THR A 6 34.10 13.66 6.41
CA THR A 6 33.89 12.56 7.40
C THR A 6 33.60 12.79 8.89
N ALA A 7 32.57 12.08 9.40
CA ALA A 7 32.62 10.97 10.40
C ALA A 7 31.21 10.83 11.06
N ILE A 8 30.38 9.83 10.76
CA ILE A 8 30.28 8.46 11.35
C ILE A 8 30.63 8.38 12.84
N THR A 9 29.65 8.13 13.72
CA THR A 9 29.49 6.90 14.53
C THR A 9 28.54 7.08 15.72
N SER A 10 27.75 6.03 15.95
CA SER A 10 27.00 5.61 17.14
C SER A 10 27.20 6.36 18.47
N GLN A 11 26.10 6.62 19.18
CA GLN A 11 26.03 6.34 20.62
C GLN A 11 24.59 6.10 21.09
N ILE A 12 24.33 4.84 21.43
CA ILE A 12 23.23 4.38 22.26
C ILE A 12 23.41 5.00 23.66
N ARG A 13 22.36 5.62 24.22
CA ARG A 13 22.25 5.89 25.66
C ARG A 13 20.87 5.47 26.15
N LEU A 14 20.87 4.55 27.10
CA LEU A 14 19.73 4.12 27.91
C LEU A 14 19.33 5.24 28.90
N PRO A 15 18.04 5.44 29.22
CA PRO A 15 17.64 6.25 30.36
C PRO A 15 17.56 5.42 31.65
N ASN A 16 18.15 5.94 32.73
CA ASN A 16 18.02 5.44 34.09
C ASN A 16 16.64 5.78 34.70
N VAL A 17 16.16 4.86 35.52
CA VAL A 17 14.98 4.94 36.37
C VAL A 17 15.23 5.84 37.59
N ALA A 18 14.27 6.69 37.94
CA ALA A 18 13.97 7.05 39.34
C ALA A 18 12.54 7.58 39.50
N THR A 19 11.90 7.08 40.56
CA THR A 19 10.50 7.18 41.01
C THR A 19 10.17 8.43 41.83
N THR A 20 8.88 8.84 41.83
CA THR A 20 8.01 9.22 43.00
C THR A 20 6.65 9.74 42.47
N GLY A 21 5.51 9.09 42.79
CA GLY A 21 4.48 9.53 43.78
C GLY A 21 3.76 10.84 43.38
N THR A 22 2.43 11.00 43.28
CA THR A 22 1.35 10.47 44.14
C THR A 22 -0.07 10.89 43.61
N ILE A 23 -1.09 10.11 43.99
CA ILE A 23 -2.56 10.37 44.17
C ILE A 23 -3.55 10.49 42.97
N ARG A 24 -4.41 9.45 42.98
CA ARG A 24 -5.77 9.24 42.43
C ARG A 24 -6.69 10.45 42.27
N ASN A 25 -7.50 10.41 41.20
CA ASN A 25 -8.94 10.68 41.28
C ASN A 25 -9.71 9.62 40.49
N MET A 26 -10.59 8.89 41.19
CA MET A 26 -11.52 7.93 40.59
C MET A 26 -12.75 8.70 40.07
N ALA A 27 -13.08 8.50 38.80
CA ALA A 27 -14.44 8.68 38.31
C ALA A 27 -14.88 7.35 37.72
N SER A 28 -15.91 6.77 38.34
CA SER A 28 -16.57 5.54 37.91
C SER A 28 -17.42 5.79 36.67
N SER A 29 -17.08 5.15 35.55
CA SER A 29 -18.04 4.86 34.49
C SER A 29 -18.02 3.35 34.22
N THR A 30 -19.17 2.73 34.48
CA THR A 30 -19.46 1.35 34.16
C THR A 30 -19.72 1.24 32.66
N GLY A 31 -18.65 1.06 31.90
CA GLY A 31 -18.68 0.42 30.58
C GLY A 31 -17.74 -0.78 30.67
N SER A 32 -18.06 -1.90 30.00
CA SER A 32 -17.10 -2.98 29.80
C SER A 32 -15.94 -2.46 28.93
N GLY A 33 -15.02 -1.73 29.57
CA GLY A 33 -13.85 -1.14 28.95
C GLY A 33 -12.86 -2.25 28.67
N SER A 34 -12.93 -2.82 27.47
CA SER A 34 -11.75 -3.44 26.90
C SER A 34 -10.71 -2.34 26.77
N SER A 35 -9.76 -2.29 27.70
CA SER A 35 -8.62 -1.38 27.61
C SER A 35 -7.86 -1.71 26.32
N MET A 36 -7.52 -0.70 25.54
CA MET A 36 -6.77 -0.91 24.30
C MET A 36 -5.50 -1.72 24.57
N PRO A 37 -5.19 -2.75 23.74
CA PRO A 37 -3.95 -3.49 23.86
C PRO A 37 -2.77 -2.52 23.87
N SER A 38 -1.83 -2.74 24.78
CA SER A 38 -0.76 -1.78 24.96
C SER A 38 0.13 -1.66 23.71
N ASP A 39 0.16 -2.68 22.85
CA ASP A 39 0.89 -2.77 21.60
C ASP A 39 0.09 -2.28 20.37
N TRP A 40 -1.16 -1.85 20.52
CA TRP A 40 -1.98 -1.38 19.38
C TRP A 40 -1.39 -0.16 18.66
N HIS A 41 -0.52 0.60 19.33
CA HIS A 41 0.06 1.87 18.91
C HIS A 41 1.38 2.05 19.64
N LYS A 42 2.33 1.22 19.23
CA LYS A 42 3.72 1.21 19.71
C LYS A 42 4.60 0.77 18.55
N GLY A 43 5.79 1.36 18.47
CA GLY A 43 6.78 0.99 17.47
C GLY A 43 7.70 2.16 17.16
N PRO A 44 8.81 1.91 16.45
CA PRO A 44 9.74 2.96 16.05
C PRO A 44 9.09 4.01 15.11
N ASP A 45 8.03 3.62 14.39
CA ASP A 45 7.35 4.45 13.41
C ASP A 45 6.02 5.05 13.91
N ASP A 46 5.70 4.83 15.20
CA ASP A 46 4.46 5.31 15.82
C ASP A 46 3.20 4.81 15.08
N SER A 47 3.22 3.58 14.55
CA SER A 47 2.13 2.98 13.75
C SER A 47 1.00 2.41 14.59
N PHE A 48 -0.15 2.12 13.97
CA PHE A 48 -1.32 1.50 14.58
C PHE A 48 -1.52 0.07 14.04
N HIS A 49 -1.69 -0.90 14.96
CA HIS A 49 -1.68 -2.35 14.72
C HIS A 49 -2.92 -3.07 15.30
N GLY A 50 -4.03 -2.34 15.50
CA GLY A 50 -5.28 -2.91 15.95
C GLY A 50 -5.85 -3.96 14.98
N LYS A 51 -6.64 -4.90 15.50
CA LYS A 51 -7.31 -5.95 14.72
C LYS A 51 -8.79 -6.00 15.04
N ILE A 52 -9.61 -6.30 14.04
CA ILE A 52 -11.05 -6.47 14.22
C ILE A 52 -11.35 -7.92 14.61
N THR A 53 -11.75 -8.14 15.86
CA THR A 53 -12.09 -9.47 16.38
C THR A 53 -13.35 -9.41 17.26
N SER A 54 -14.08 -10.52 17.37
CA SER A 54 -15.32 -10.59 18.13
C SER A 54 -15.12 -10.42 19.64
N ASP A 55 -13.96 -10.82 20.15
CA ASP A 55 -13.52 -10.72 21.54
C ASP A 55 -12.68 -9.47 21.84
N GLY A 56 -12.30 -8.73 20.79
CA GLY A 56 -11.45 -7.56 20.88
C GLY A 56 -12.22 -6.26 21.14
N PRO A 57 -11.50 -5.15 21.38
CA PRO A 57 -12.10 -3.83 21.51
C PRO A 57 -12.71 -3.34 20.18
N PHE A 58 -12.17 -3.77 19.04
CA PHE A 58 -12.69 -3.50 17.71
C PHE A 58 -13.54 -4.69 17.23
N GLN A 59 -14.85 -4.61 17.39
CA GLN A 59 -15.76 -5.69 17.01
C GLN A 59 -16.34 -5.47 15.61
N PRO A 60 -16.55 -6.53 14.82
CA PRO A 60 -17.09 -6.44 13.46
C PRO A 60 -18.58 -6.04 13.48
N GLU A 61 -18.82 -4.74 13.56
CA GLU A 61 -20.15 -4.12 13.60
C GLU A 61 -20.46 -3.39 12.28
N ILE A 62 -21.69 -3.56 11.77
CA ILE A 62 -22.16 -2.86 10.55
C ILE A 62 -22.09 -1.35 10.79
N GLY A 63 -21.45 -0.65 9.86
CA GLY A 63 -21.36 0.81 9.86
C GLY A 63 -20.47 1.37 10.97
N ARG A 64 -19.61 0.57 11.62
CA ARG A 64 -18.68 1.06 12.66
C ARG A 64 -17.39 1.64 12.09
N TYR A 65 -16.94 1.18 10.93
CA TYR A 65 -15.62 1.49 10.40
C TYR A 65 -15.66 2.39 9.17
N HIS A 66 -14.54 3.08 8.93
CA HIS A 66 -14.32 3.92 7.74
C HIS A 66 -12.87 3.79 7.30
N ILE A 67 -12.58 3.88 6.00
CA ILE A 67 -11.20 3.82 5.50
C ILE A 67 -10.82 5.12 4.78
N PHE A 68 -9.70 5.71 5.18
CA PHE A 68 -9.07 6.79 4.42
C PHE A 68 -8.03 6.21 3.46
N ILE A 69 -8.14 6.56 2.18
CA ILE A 69 -7.26 6.04 1.12
C ILE A 69 -6.81 7.13 0.16
N GLY A 70 -5.77 6.85 -0.61
CA GLY A 70 -5.50 7.50 -1.89
C GLY A 70 -5.41 6.43 -2.97
N THR A 71 -6.19 6.52 -4.04
CA THR A 71 -6.26 5.50 -5.11
C THR A 71 -4.93 5.35 -5.85
N PHE A 72 -4.08 6.37 -5.80
CA PHE A 72 -2.70 6.35 -6.28
C PHE A 72 -1.77 5.44 -5.47
N CYS A 73 -2.03 5.24 -4.17
CA CYS A 73 -1.11 4.54 -3.27
C CYS A 73 -1.24 3.02 -3.42
N PRO A 74 -0.16 2.28 -3.75
CA PRO A 74 -0.21 0.83 -3.88
C PRO A 74 -0.51 0.13 -2.55
N PHE A 75 -0.14 0.71 -1.41
CA PHE A 75 -0.44 0.15 -0.09
C PHE A 75 -1.92 0.32 0.27
N ALA A 76 -2.51 1.48 -0.02
CA ALA A 76 -3.94 1.70 0.21
C ALA A 76 -4.81 0.85 -0.74
N HIS A 77 -4.32 0.58 -1.96
CA HIS A 77 -4.97 -0.29 -2.92
C HIS A 77 -5.23 -1.69 -2.33
N ARG A 78 -4.32 -2.26 -1.53
CA ARG A 78 -4.48 -3.60 -0.94
C ARG A 78 -5.72 -3.69 -0.03
N ALA A 79 -5.90 -2.72 0.86
CA ALA A 79 -7.06 -2.66 1.75
C ALA A 79 -8.36 -2.38 0.97
N ASN A 80 -8.33 -1.44 0.02
CA ASN A 80 -9.50 -1.12 -0.80
C ASN A 80 -9.91 -2.28 -1.73
N PHE A 81 -8.94 -3.07 -2.20
CA PHE A 81 -9.18 -4.28 -2.95
C PHE A 81 -9.96 -5.30 -2.12
N ILE A 82 -9.56 -5.57 -0.86
CA ILE A 82 -10.32 -6.49 0.01
C ILE A 82 -11.71 -5.95 0.32
N ARG A 83 -11.83 -4.64 0.59
CA ARG A 83 -13.13 -3.99 0.76
C ARG A 83 -14.07 -4.28 -0.40
N LYS A 84 -13.59 -4.19 -1.65
CA LYS A 84 -14.39 -4.49 -2.85
C LYS A 84 -14.60 -5.98 -3.07
N LEU A 85 -13.56 -6.81 -2.94
CA LEU A 85 -13.64 -8.26 -3.13
C LEU A 85 -14.64 -8.91 -2.16
N LYS A 86 -14.61 -8.51 -0.89
CA LYS A 86 -15.48 -9.02 0.17
C LYS A 86 -16.78 -8.23 0.31
N GLN A 87 -17.02 -7.23 -0.57
CA GLN A 87 -18.21 -6.37 -0.56
C GLN A 87 -18.47 -5.74 0.82
N LEU A 88 -17.41 -5.34 1.53
CA LEU A 88 -17.50 -4.80 2.89
C LEU A 88 -18.18 -3.43 2.92
N ASP A 89 -18.16 -2.71 1.80
CA ASP A 89 -18.96 -1.50 1.62
C ASP A 89 -20.45 -1.79 1.68
N ARG A 90 -20.89 -2.88 1.04
CA ARG A 90 -22.28 -3.30 1.02
C ARG A 90 -22.75 -3.96 2.33
N TYR A 91 -21.99 -4.91 2.85
CA TYR A 91 -22.45 -5.77 3.96
C TYR A 91 -21.99 -5.28 5.34
N ALA A 92 -20.83 -4.65 5.43
CA ALA A 92 -20.30 -4.12 6.69
C ALA A 92 -20.40 -2.58 6.78
N GLY A 93 -20.88 -1.89 5.74
CA GLY A 93 -21.03 -0.43 5.74
C GLY A 93 -19.71 0.32 5.88
N ILE A 94 -18.62 -0.24 5.31
CA ILE A 94 -17.29 0.38 5.36
C ILE A 94 -17.14 1.33 4.16
N ASP A 95 -17.36 2.61 4.39
CA ASP A 95 -17.17 3.67 3.39
C ASP A 95 -15.72 4.16 3.32
N VAL A 96 -15.44 4.97 2.30
CA VAL A 96 -14.10 5.51 2.04
C VAL A 96 -14.09 7.02 1.85
N SER A 97 -13.10 7.68 2.46
CA SER A 97 -12.70 9.04 2.08
C SER A 97 -11.42 8.96 1.24
N ILE A 98 -11.41 9.62 0.08
CA ILE A 98 -10.31 9.57 -0.89
C ILE A 98 -9.57 10.90 -0.89
N VAL A 99 -8.29 10.88 -0.49
CA VAL A 99 -7.42 12.05 -0.55
C VAL A 99 -7.04 12.38 -2.00
N LYS A 100 -6.62 13.62 -2.22
CA LYS A 100 -6.10 14.12 -3.48
C LYS A 100 -4.77 13.49 -3.85
N PRO A 101 -4.51 13.25 -5.14
CA PRO A 101 -3.19 12.83 -5.59
C PRO A 101 -2.13 13.93 -5.41
N TYR A 102 -2.49 15.21 -5.41
CA TYR A 102 -1.58 16.33 -5.21
C TYR A 102 -2.37 17.60 -4.84
N PRO A 103 -1.72 18.67 -4.34
CA PRO A 103 -0.35 18.67 -3.83
C PRO A 103 -0.23 17.79 -2.57
N LYS A 104 0.89 17.07 -2.47
CA LYS A 104 1.37 16.57 -1.18
C LYS A 104 2.08 17.73 -0.49
N GLY A 105 2.15 17.70 0.84
CA GLY A 105 3.02 18.58 1.62
C GLY A 105 4.49 18.60 1.16
N ASP A 106 5.33 19.26 1.94
CA ASP A 106 6.77 19.36 1.72
C ASP A 106 7.49 17.99 1.71
N SER A 107 8.82 18.01 1.55
CA SER A 107 9.64 16.80 1.51
C SER A 107 9.59 15.97 2.80
N ASN A 108 9.19 16.57 3.93
CA ASN A 108 8.95 15.88 5.20
C ASN A 108 7.52 15.34 5.31
N GLY A 109 6.65 15.68 4.35
CA GLY A 109 5.26 15.25 4.29
C GLY A 109 4.31 16.18 5.05
N TRP A 110 4.69 17.42 5.36
CA TRP A 110 3.83 18.40 6.02
C TRP A 110 3.18 19.37 5.02
N PRO A 111 1.86 19.67 5.09
CA PRO A 111 0.88 19.11 6.02
C PRO A 111 0.52 17.65 5.71
N GLY A 112 0.70 17.20 4.46
CA GLY A 112 0.46 15.81 4.06
C GLY A 112 -0.59 15.72 2.98
N TRP A 113 -1.33 14.62 2.95
CA TRP A 113 -2.40 14.43 1.97
C TRP A 113 -3.61 15.29 2.32
N ARG A 114 -4.26 15.84 1.30
CA ARG A 114 -5.41 16.75 1.42
C ARG A 114 -6.69 16.09 0.91
N PHE A 115 -7.84 16.45 1.45
CA PHE A 115 -9.15 16.09 0.89
C PHE A 115 -9.65 17.17 -0.09
N ASN A 116 -10.75 16.90 -0.79
CA ASN A 116 -11.57 18.00 -1.29
C ASN A 116 -12.13 18.77 -0.07
N HIS A 117 -12.21 20.09 -0.16
CA HIS A 117 -12.82 20.89 0.89
C HIS A 117 -13.66 22.03 0.28
N PRO A 118 -14.83 22.37 0.84
CA PRO A 118 -15.75 23.36 0.26
C PRO A 118 -15.12 24.73 -0.05
N ASP A 119 -14.18 25.16 0.79
CA ASP A 119 -13.52 26.47 0.71
C ASP A 119 -12.42 26.57 -0.37
N GLU A 120 -12.31 25.60 -1.28
CA GLU A 120 -11.17 25.47 -2.21
C GLU A 120 -11.47 25.88 -3.65
N LYS A 121 -12.61 26.55 -3.91
CA LYS A 121 -13.03 26.90 -5.28
C LYS A 121 -12.00 27.72 -6.05
N ASP A 122 -11.18 28.52 -5.36
CA ASP A 122 -10.22 29.45 -5.97
C ASP A 122 -8.74 29.06 -5.70
N GLU A 123 -8.47 27.91 -5.07
CA GLU A 123 -7.11 27.47 -4.76
C GLU A 123 -6.47 26.69 -5.93
N PRO A 124 -5.16 26.86 -6.21
CA PRO A 124 -4.41 25.96 -7.10
C PRO A 124 -4.51 24.51 -6.60
N GLY A 125 -5.06 23.62 -7.44
CA GLY A 125 -5.35 22.23 -7.07
C GLY A 125 -6.81 21.96 -6.70
N GLY A 126 -7.61 23.02 -6.43
CA GLY A 126 -9.07 23.07 -6.44
C GLY A 126 -9.83 21.86 -5.87
N ILE A 127 -11.07 21.67 -6.31
CA ILE A 127 -11.75 20.37 -6.16
C ILE A 127 -11.15 19.42 -7.20
N TYR A 128 -10.69 18.25 -6.75
CA TYR A 128 -10.15 17.21 -7.61
C TYR A 128 -11.21 16.13 -7.85
N ASP A 129 -11.58 15.95 -9.12
CA ASP A 129 -12.49 14.88 -9.55
C ASP A 129 -11.89 13.49 -9.25
N GLY A 130 -12.65 12.60 -8.61
CA GLY A 130 -12.16 11.30 -8.14
C GLY A 130 -11.55 11.30 -6.73
N SER A 131 -11.48 12.46 -6.06
CA SER A 131 -11.25 12.57 -4.61
C SER A 131 -12.55 12.95 -3.88
N THR A 132 -12.59 12.78 -2.57
CA THR A 132 -13.76 13.14 -1.75
C THR A 132 -13.40 14.19 -0.71
N GLU A 133 -14.42 14.81 -0.13
CA GLU A 133 -14.27 15.42 1.19
C GLU A 133 -14.02 14.33 2.24
N ASP A 134 -13.50 14.71 3.40
CA ASP A 134 -13.51 13.82 4.56
C ASP A 134 -14.95 13.65 5.06
N GLN A 135 -15.52 12.46 4.81
CA GLN A 135 -16.90 12.12 5.15
C GLN A 135 -17.16 11.94 6.65
N LEU A 136 -16.14 11.90 7.51
CA LEU A 136 -16.32 11.76 8.96
C LEU A 136 -16.26 13.09 9.68
N PHE A 137 -15.25 13.91 9.39
CA PHE A 137 -14.96 15.09 10.18
C PHE A 137 -14.85 16.38 9.37
N GLY A 138 -14.96 16.33 8.05
CA GLY A 138 -14.72 17.48 7.18
C GLY A 138 -13.28 18.01 7.27
N SER A 139 -12.33 17.15 7.65
CA SER A 139 -10.91 17.51 7.79
C SER A 139 -10.33 17.96 6.45
N ARG A 140 -9.40 18.93 6.49
CA ARG A 140 -8.72 19.39 5.29
C ARG A 140 -7.55 18.46 4.94
N PHE A 141 -6.87 17.92 5.94
CA PHE A 141 -5.68 17.09 5.73
C PHE A 141 -5.69 15.78 6.53
N MET A 142 -4.90 14.81 6.09
CA MET A 142 -4.75 13.53 6.81
C MET A 142 -4.13 13.69 8.20
N HIS A 143 -3.24 14.66 8.42
CA HIS A 143 -2.66 14.86 9.75
C HIS A 143 -3.73 15.20 10.80
N ASP A 144 -4.83 15.86 10.42
CA ASP A 144 -5.95 16.13 11.32
C ASP A 144 -6.61 14.82 11.81
N ILE A 145 -6.64 13.78 10.97
CA ILE A 145 -7.15 12.45 11.34
C ILE A 145 -6.21 11.78 12.35
N TYR A 146 -4.91 11.82 12.11
CA TYR A 146 -3.91 11.27 13.03
C TYR A 146 -3.94 11.98 14.38
N PHE A 147 -4.00 13.32 14.40
CA PHE A 147 -4.08 14.10 15.64
C PHE A 147 -5.39 13.94 16.42
N LYS A 148 -6.45 13.44 15.77
CA LYS A 148 -7.67 13.01 16.48
C LYS A 148 -7.46 11.72 17.27
N ALA A 149 -6.67 10.77 16.75
CA ALA A 149 -6.37 9.52 17.44
C ALA A 149 -5.25 9.67 18.47
N ASP A 150 -4.19 10.42 18.14
CA ASP A 150 -3.10 10.78 19.03
C ASP A 150 -2.61 12.21 18.76
N LYS A 151 -2.79 13.12 19.73
CA LYS A 151 -2.39 14.53 19.60
C LYS A 151 -0.88 14.72 19.53
N ASP A 152 -0.11 13.78 20.05
CA ASP A 152 1.35 13.82 20.09
C ASP A 152 2.00 12.96 19.00
N TYR A 153 1.21 12.50 18.02
CA TYR A 153 1.64 11.62 16.92
C TYR A 153 2.88 12.17 16.19
N LYS A 154 3.90 11.33 16.04
CA LYS A 154 5.21 11.71 15.46
C LYS A 154 5.54 10.99 14.16
N GLY A 155 4.73 10.01 13.78
CA GLY A 155 4.91 9.22 12.58
C GLY A 155 4.52 9.98 11.30
N ARG A 156 4.38 9.22 10.20
CA ARG A 156 3.94 9.76 8.91
C ARG A 156 2.42 9.65 8.76
N TYR A 157 1.79 10.71 8.26
CA TYR A 157 0.36 10.74 7.94
C TYR A 157 0.05 9.94 6.66
N SER A 158 0.14 8.61 6.76
CA SER A 158 0.06 7.68 5.64
C SER A 158 -1.39 7.30 5.28
N VAL A 159 -1.52 6.57 4.18
CA VAL A 159 -2.75 5.84 3.80
C VAL A 159 -2.34 4.42 3.42
N PRO A 160 -3.17 3.39 3.70
CA PRO A 160 -4.53 3.46 4.22
C PRO A 160 -4.59 3.73 5.73
N VAL A 161 -5.73 4.23 6.21
CA VAL A 161 -6.07 4.31 7.63
C VAL A 161 -7.46 3.71 7.83
N LEU A 162 -7.57 2.67 8.66
CA LEU A 162 -8.84 2.12 9.11
C LEU A 162 -9.23 2.82 10.43
N TRP A 163 -10.37 3.50 10.44
CA TRP A 163 -10.88 4.27 11.56
C TRP A 163 -12.06 3.59 12.23
N ASP A 164 -12.11 3.61 13.57
CA ASP A 164 -13.25 3.18 14.36
C ASP A 164 -14.07 4.39 14.82
N LYS A 165 -15.33 4.48 14.34
CA LYS A 165 -16.24 5.58 14.68
C LYS A 165 -16.77 5.51 16.11
N LYS A 166 -16.75 4.33 16.73
CA LYS A 166 -17.25 4.10 18.10
C LYS A 166 -16.21 4.49 19.15
N LEU A 167 -14.97 4.05 18.95
CA LEU A 167 -13.84 4.40 19.83
C LEU A 167 -13.14 5.71 19.44
N ASN A 168 -13.53 6.29 18.30
CA ASN A 168 -13.03 7.55 17.77
C ASN A 168 -11.49 7.57 17.69
N THR A 169 -10.94 6.56 17.04
CA THR A 169 -9.50 6.32 16.96
C THR A 169 -9.13 5.53 15.71
N ILE A 170 -7.83 5.46 15.40
CA ILE A 170 -7.30 4.61 14.34
C ILE A 170 -7.24 3.17 14.84
N VAL A 171 -7.82 2.25 14.06
CA VAL A 171 -7.65 0.81 14.26
C VAL A 171 -6.26 0.39 13.79
N ASN A 172 -5.96 0.65 12.52
CA ASN A 172 -4.78 0.12 11.87
C ASN A 172 -4.40 0.97 10.65
N ASN A 173 -3.11 1.21 10.43
CA ASN A 173 -2.60 1.86 9.21
C ASN A 173 -1.53 1.01 8.47
N GLU A 174 -1.36 -0.25 8.85
CA GLU A 174 -0.50 -1.23 8.21
C GLU A 174 -1.23 -2.00 7.11
N SER A 175 -0.92 -1.64 5.87
CA SER A 175 -1.52 -2.20 4.66
C SER A 175 -1.49 -3.73 4.58
N HIS A 176 -0.41 -4.37 5.06
CA HIS A 176 -0.30 -5.83 5.06
C HIS A 176 -1.21 -6.49 6.10
N GLU A 177 -1.32 -5.90 7.29
CA GLU A 177 -2.22 -6.40 8.33
C GLU A 177 -3.67 -6.24 7.88
N LEU A 178 -4.03 -5.07 7.33
CA LEU A 178 -5.35 -4.83 6.75
C LEU A 178 -5.68 -5.79 5.60
N LEU A 179 -4.71 -6.15 4.76
CA LEU A 179 -4.90 -7.13 3.70
C LEU A 179 -5.32 -8.50 4.26
N ARG A 180 -4.83 -8.90 5.43
CA ARG A 180 -5.21 -10.17 6.07
C ARG A 180 -6.45 -10.05 6.95
N ASP A 181 -6.50 -9.05 7.82
CA ASP A 181 -7.56 -8.89 8.81
C ASP A 181 -8.93 -8.70 8.15
N LEU A 182 -9.02 -7.81 7.14
CA LEU A 182 -10.27 -7.53 6.44
C LEU A 182 -10.81 -8.72 5.64
N GLN A 183 -10.01 -9.75 5.35
CA GLN A 183 -10.49 -10.95 4.65
C GLN A 183 -11.43 -11.79 5.50
N THR A 184 -11.26 -11.78 6.82
CA THR A 184 -11.98 -12.68 7.74
C THR A 184 -12.75 -11.97 8.83
N ALA A 185 -12.35 -10.75 9.21
CA ALA A 185 -12.91 -10.00 10.34
C ALA A 185 -14.44 -9.89 10.31
N PHE A 186 -15.04 -9.75 9.13
CA PHE A 186 -16.48 -9.53 8.95
C PHE A 186 -17.24 -10.75 8.46
N ASN A 187 -16.61 -11.93 8.37
CA ASN A 187 -17.22 -13.10 7.73
C ASN A 187 -18.63 -13.46 8.26
N ASP A 188 -18.88 -13.24 9.55
CA ASP A 188 -20.19 -13.50 10.17
C ASP A 188 -21.31 -12.57 9.65
N LEU A 189 -20.97 -11.44 9.03
CA LEU A 189 -21.90 -10.50 8.41
C LEU A 189 -22.09 -10.75 6.91
N LEU A 190 -21.28 -11.60 6.29
CA LEU A 190 -21.23 -11.77 4.84
C LEU A 190 -22.06 -12.99 4.40
N PRO A 191 -22.63 -12.96 3.17
CA PRO A 191 -23.12 -14.18 2.51
C PRO A 191 -22.05 -15.25 2.46
N LYS A 192 -22.43 -16.53 2.57
CA LYS A 192 -21.50 -17.67 2.69
C LYS A 192 -20.48 -17.74 1.55
N ASP A 193 -20.90 -17.51 0.32
CA ASP A 193 -20.03 -17.50 -0.85
C ASP A 193 -18.94 -16.42 -0.76
N VAL A 194 -19.30 -15.22 -0.31
CA VAL A 194 -18.36 -14.11 -0.08
C VAL A 194 -17.48 -14.37 1.15
N ALA A 195 -18.06 -14.86 2.25
CA ALA A 195 -17.35 -15.19 3.48
C ALA A 195 -16.26 -16.25 3.25
N ASN A 196 -16.54 -17.24 2.39
CA ASN A 196 -15.62 -18.33 2.09
C ASN A 196 -14.50 -17.95 1.11
N LEU A 197 -14.57 -16.80 0.43
CA LEU A 197 -13.44 -16.30 -0.36
C LEU A 197 -12.23 -16.06 0.56
N THR A 198 -11.12 -16.69 0.21
CA THR A 198 -9.82 -16.53 0.88
C THR A 198 -8.72 -16.35 -0.15
N LEU A 199 -7.80 -15.42 0.15
CA LEU A 199 -6.57 -15.21 -0.61
C LEU A 199 -5.36 -15.83 0.10
N TYR A 200 -5.59 -16.52 1.21
CA TYR A 200 -4.57 -17.20 2.02
C TYR A 200 -4.99 -18.66 2.30
N PRO A 201 -5.24 -19.47 1.25
CA PRO A 201 -5.65 -20.85 1.38
C PRO A 201 -4.54 -21.69 2.02
N GLU A 202 -4.93 -22.65 2.86
CA GLU A 202 -4.02 -23.41 3.73
C GLU A 202 -2.87 -24.08 2.97
N GLU A 203 -3.18 -24.68 1.83
CA GLU A 203 -2.22 -25.43 1.01
C GLU A 203 -1.17 -24.54 0.32
N LEU A 204 -1.38 -23.22 0.24
CA LEU A 204 -0.43 -22.28 -0.37
C LEU A 204 0.25 -21.36 0.66
N ARG A 205 -0.07 -21.45 1.96
CA ARG A 205 0.44 -20.49 2.97
C ARG A 205 1.95 -20.39 2.99
N ASN A 206 2.65 -21.52 2.92
CA ASN A 206 4.11 -21.54 2.94
C ASN A 206 4.71 -20.81 1.74
N ASP A 207 4.16 -21.00 0.54
CA ASP A 207 4.62 -20.30 -0.66
C ASP A 207 4.25 -18.82 -0.61
N ILE A 208 3.05 -18.49 -0.13
CA ILE A 208 2.63 -17.12 0.08
C ILE A 208 3.59 -16.40 1.04
N ASP A 209 3.82 -16.93 2.24
CA ASP A 209 4.65 -16.27 3.25
C ASP A 209 6.10 -16.11 2.77
N ARG A 210 6.64 -17.13 2.11
CA ARG A 210 8.00 -17.09 1.53
C ARG A 210 8.11 -16.04 0.42
N ILE A 211 7.14 -15.97 -0.49
CA ILE A 211 7.15 -15.02 -1.62
C ILE A 211 6.90 -13.58 -1.14
N ALA A 212 5.98 -13.43 -0.19
CA ALA A 212 5.59 -12.18 0.42
C ALA A 212 6.79 -11.39 0.96
N GLU A 213 7.70 -12.05 1.64
CA GLU A 213 8.84 -11.42 2.31
C GLU A 213 9.76 -10.70 1.32
N TRP A 214 10.33 -11.44 0.36
CA TRP A 214 11.23 -10.84 -0.62
C TRP A 214 10.50 -9.92 -1.59
N MET A 215 9.26 -10.24 -1.97
CA MET A 215 8.46 -9.34 -2.82
C MET A 215 8.22 -8.00 -2.14
N GLN A 216 7.98 -7.98 -0.83
CA GLN A 216 7.81 -6.71 -0.11
C GLN A 216 9.12 -5.91 -0.08
N ALA A 217 10.23 -6.57 0.27
CA ALA A 217 11.52 -5.91 0.44
C ALA A 217 12.10 -5.39 -0.89
N ASP A 218 12.09 -6.22 -1.93
CA ASP A 218 12.87 -6.01 -3.15
C ASP A 218 12.03 -5.63 -4.37
N LEU A 219 10.70 -5.80 -4.33
CA LEU A 219 9.80 -5.33 -5.38
C LEU A 219 8.90 -4.18 -4.90
N ASN A 220 8.00 -4.43 -3.94
CA ASN A 220 6.99 -3.45 -3.53
C ASN A 220 7.62 -2.19 -2.93
N THR A 221 8.61 -2.35 -2.05
CA THR A 221 9.43 -1.24 -1.53
C THR A 221 10.66 -1.00 -2.42
N GLY A 222 11.13 -2.02 -3.16
CA GLY A 222 12.34 -1.94 -3.99
C GLY A 222 12.30 -0.84 -5.05
N VAL A 223 11.16 -0.66 -5.74
CA VAL A 223 11.01 0.42 -6.73
C VAL A 223 11.18 1.81 -6.12
N TYR A 224 10.76 2.01 -4.86
CA TYR A 224 10.98 3.26 -4.14
C TYR A 224 12.43 3.43 -3.70
N LYS A 225 13.11 2.35 -3.28
CA LYS A 225 14.55 2.37 -2.94
C LYS A 225 15.40 2.80 -4.14
N ALA A 226 15.03 2.38 -5.35
CA ALA A 226 15.67 2.84 -6.58
C ALA A 226 15.27 4.29 -6.93
N GLY A 227 13.97 4.60 -6.92
CA GLY A 227 13.47 5.90 -7.34
C GLY A 227 13.85 7.09 -6.46
N PHE A 228 14.08 6.84 -5.17
CA PHE A 228 14.53 7.84 -4.19
C PHE A 228 16.00 7.70 -3.81
N ALA A 229 16.79 6.93 -4.56
CA ALA A 229 18.21 6.85 -4.33
C ALA A 229 18.85 8.25 -4.43
N PRO A 230 19.65 8.68 -3.43
CA PRO A 230 20.18 10.05 -3.39
C PRO A 230 21.33 10.29 -4.37
N ASN A 231 21.89 9.22 -4.94
CA ASN A 231 23.01 9.29 -5.88
C ASN A 231 23.08 8.02 -6.76
N GLN A 232 23.94 8.07 -7.79
CA GLN A 232 24.10 7.02 -8.79
C GLN A 232 24.53 5.68 -8.18
N GLU A 233 25.43 5.69 -7.19
CA GLU A 233 25.96 4.48 -6.58
C GLU A 233 24.85 3.71 -5.85
N ILE A 234 24.06 4.41 -5.03
CA ILE A 234 22.90 3.78 -4.36
C ILE A 234 21.86 3.34 -5.39
N TYR A 235 21.59 4.13 -6.43
CA TYR A 235 20.67 3.72 -7.49
C TYR A 235 21.11 2.41 -8.16
N ASN A 236 22.38 2.32 -8.58
CA ASN A 236 22.96 1.12 -9.20
C ASN A 236 22.86 -0.11 -8.30
N GLN A 237 23.00 0.07 -6.98
CA GLN A 237 22.85 -1.01 -6.01
C GLN A 237 21.39 -1.43 -5.79
N LYS A 238 20.41 -0.54 -5.98
CA LYS A 238 19.00 -0.82 -5.65
C LYS A 238 18.16 -1.24 -6.85
N VAL A 239 18.43 -0.71 -8.04
CA VAL A 239 17.64 -1.01 -9.24
C VAL A 239 17.65 -2.49 -9.66
N PRO A 240 18.70 -3.31 -9.41
CA PRO A 240 18.65 -4.73 -9.79
C PRO A 240 17.59 -5.55 -9.02
N GLY A 241 17.31 -5.20 -7.76
CA GLY A 241 16.39 -5.94 -6.88
C GLY A 241 14.97 -6.12 -7.45
N PRO A 242 14.29 -5.04 -7.89
CA PRO A 242 12.99 -5.15 -8.55
C PRO A 242 12.98 -6.08 -9.76
N PHE A 243 14.01 -6.02 -10.61
CA PHE A 243 14.08 -6.86 -11.81
C PHE A 243 14.37 -8.33 -11.47
N ALA A 244 15.17 -8.60 -10.42
CA ALA A 244 15.38 -9.96 -9.93
C ALA A 244 14.08 -10.58 -9.39
N CYS A 245 13.27 -9.78 -8.69
CA CYS A 245 11.93 -10.19 -8.25
C CYS A 245 11.01 -10.46 -9.44
N LEU A 246 11.02 -9.62 -10.47
CA LEU A 246 10.21 -9.81 -11.67
C LEU A 246 10.62 -11.07 -12.45
N ASN A 247 11.92 -11.34 -12.63
CA ASN A 247 12.40 -12.61 -13.22
C ASN A 247 11.83 -13.81 -12.45
N LYS A 248 11.92 -13.78 -11.12
CA LYS A 248 11.44 -14.87 -10.27
C LYS A 248 9.92 -15.03 -10.33
N LEU A 249 9.16 -13.94 -10.28
CA LEU A 249 7.70 -13.96 -10.41
C LEU A 249 7.24 -14.45 -11.79
N GLU A 250 7.92 -14.05 -12.87
CA GLU A 250 7.65 -14.51 -14.23
C GLU A 250 7.84 -16.03 -14.32
N ALA A 251 8.95 -16.56 -13.79
CA ALA A 251 9.23 -17.98 -13.76
C ALA A 251 8.21 -18.76 -12.90
N ILE A 252 7.83 -18.21 -11.74
CA ILE A 252 6.81 -18.79 -10.86
C ILE A 252 5.45 -18.85 -11.58
N ALA A 253 4.99 -17.74 -12.17
CA ALA A 253 3.71 -17.70 -12.89
C ALA A 253 3.68 -18.68 -14.07
N HIS A 254 4.78 -18.74 -14.83
CA HIS A 254 4.91 -19.66 -15.96
C HIS A 254 4.88 -21.13 -15.53
N SER A 255 5.68 -21.49 -14.50
CA SER A 255 5.75 -22.87 -14.01
C SER A 255 4.43 -23.37 -13.41
N ASN A 256 3.59 -22.47 -12.89
CA ASN A 256 2.26 -22.79 -12.38
C ASN A 256 1.17 -22.81 -13.45
N GLY A 257 1.45 -22.40 -14.69
CA GLY A 257 0.51 -22.45 -15.82
C GLY A 257 -0.66 -21.47 -15.74
N GLY A 258 -0.62 -20.49 -14.82
CA GLY A 258 -1.67 -19.49 -14.63
C GLY A 258 -3.04 -20.02 -14.13
N PRO A 259 -4.08 -19.17 -14.12
CA PRO A 259 -4.05 -17.76 -14.51
C PRO A 259 -3.53 -16.80 -13.42
N TYR A 260 -3.26 -17.30 -12.22
CA TYR A 260 -2.67 -16.56 -11.09
C TYR A 260 -1.20 -16.93 -10.88
N LEU A 261 -0.48 -16.16 -10.07
CA LEU A 261 0.96 -16.37 -9.85
C LEU A 261 1.26 -17.77 -9.29
N LEU A 262 0.38 -18.29 -8.41
CA LEU A 262 0.48 -19.62 -7.81
C LEU A 262 -0.49 -20.63 -8.45
N GLY A 263 -0.86 -20.42 -9.71
CA GLY A 263 -1.66 -21.34 -10.51
C GLY A 263 -3.15 -20.99 -10.50
N LYS A 264 -4.00 -21.92 -10.05
CA LYS A 264 -5.46 -21.85 -10.26
C LYS A 264 -6.22 -20.97 -9.27
N LYS A 265 -5.60 -20.57 -8.15
CA LYS A 265 -6.25 -19.80 -7.09
C LYS A 265 -5.66 -18.40 -6.99
N LEU A 266 -6.54 -17.40 -6.90
CA LEU A 266 -6.15 -16.04 -6.57
C LEU A 266 -5.66 -16.00 -5.12
N THR A 267 -4.50 -15.38 -4.89
CA THR A 267 -3.88 -15.28 -3.56
C THR A 267 -3.51 -13.84 -3.20
N GLU A 268 -3.11 -13.61 -1.96
CA GLU A 268 -2.65 -12.29 -1.52
C GLU A 268 -1.35 -11.87 -2.22
N ILE A 269 -0.59 -12.81 -2.79
CA ILE A 269 0.57 -12.52 -3.62
C ILE A 269 0.15 -11.80 -4.89
N ASP A 270 -0.94 -12.22 -5.52
CA ASP A 270 -1.47 -11.55 -6.71
C ASP A 270 -1.86 -10.09 -6.40
N VAL A 271 -2.53 -9.85 -5.26
CA VAL A 271 -2.92 -8.50 -4.84
C VAL A 271 -1.70 -7.60 -4.60
N ARG A 272 -0.69 -8.13 -3.92
CA ARG A 272 0.52 -7.38 -3.58
C ARG A 272 1.38 -7.11 -4.81
N ALA A 273 1.52 -8.08 -5.70
CA ALA A 273 2.21 -7.91 -6.98
C ALA A 273 1.46 -6.89 -7.85
N TYR A 274 0.13 -7.01 -7.94
CA TYR A 274 -0.68 -6.19 -8.84
C TYR A 274 -0.57 -4.71 -8.47
N ALA A 275 -0.67 -4.40 -7.18
CA ALA A 275 -0.52 -3.04 -6.68
C ALA A 275 0.79 -2.37 -7.15
N THR A 276 1.87 -3.14 -7.32
CA THR A 276 3.13 -2.65 -7.89
C THR A 276 3.13 -2.70 -9.43
N LEU A 277 2.81 -3.84 -10.04
CA LEU A 277 2.97 -4.05 -11.48
C LEU A 277 2.04 -3.16 -12.33
N ILE A 278 0.81 -2.89 -11.87
CA ILE A 278 -0.12 -1.99 -12.57
C ILE A 278 0.40 -0.54 -12.64
N ARG A 279 1.36 -0.19 -11.78
CA ARG A 279 2.03 1.13 -11.73
C ARG A 279 3.41 1.12 -12.37
N PHE A 280 3.91 -0.05 -12.78
CA PHE A 280 5.30 -0.20 -13.22
C PHE A 280 5.55 0.57 -14.51
N ASP A 281 4.87 0.22 -15.59
CA ASP A 281 5.01 0.92 -16.87
C ASP A 281 4.48 2.37 -16.82
N PRO A 282 3.32 2.67 -16.19
CA PRO A 282 2.80 4.04 -16.14
C PRO A 282 3.61 5.03 -15.30
N VAL A 283 4.37 4.53 -14.32
CA VAL A 283 5.08 5.39 -13.36
C VAL A 283 6.52 4.93 -13.14
N TYR A 284 6.73 3.72 -12.63
CA TYR A 284 8.04 3.36 -12.07
C TYR A 284 9.17 3.31 -13.11
N VAL A 285 8.86 2.94 -14.36
CA VAL A 285 9.84 2.93 -15.46
C VAL A 285 10.47 4.30 -15.64
N GLN A 286 9.67 5.35 -15.79
CA GLN A 286 10.18 6.70 -16.06
C GLN A 286 10.48 7.47 -14.76
N HIS A 287 9.52 7.51 -13.83
CA HIS A 287 9.60 8.35 -12.63
C HIS A 287 10.64 7.84 -11.64
N PHE A 288 10.65 6.53 -11.38
CA PHE A 288 11.63 5.88 -10.51
C PHE A 288 12.83 5.32 -11.25
N LYS A 289 12.93 5.54 -12.56
CA LYS A 289 14.03 5.07 -13.41
C LYS A 289 14.18 3.54 -13.36
N CYS A 290 13.13 2.79 -13.02
CA CYS A 290 13.17 1.32 -13.05
C CYS A 290 13.05 0.85 -14.50
N ASN A 291 14.10 1.06 -15.30
CA ASN A 291 14.05 1.00 -16.77
C ASN A 291 15.02 0.00 -17.43
N LEU A 292 15.50 -1.02 -16.70
CA LEU A 292 16.24 -2.13 -17.32
C LEU A 292 15.37 -2.94 -18.30
N GLY A 293 14.05 -2.83 -18.14
CA GLY A 293 13.01 -3.36 -19.01
C GLY A 293 11.65 -2.82 -18.59
N ILE A 294 10.59 -3.19 -19.31
CA ILE A 294 9.19 -2.84 -19.00
C ILE A 294 8.34 -4.11 -18.94
N ILE A 295 7.23 -4.09 -18.19
CA ILE A 295 6.37 -5.26 -18.01
C ILE A 295 5.82 -5.73 -19.35
N ARG A 296 5.25 -4.83 -20.15
CA ARG A 296 4.56 -5.20 -21.40
C ARG A 296 5.42 -5.89 -22.46
N TYR A 297 6.74 -5.70 -22.42
CA TYR A 297 7.66 -6.22 -23.43
C TYR A 297 8.62 -7.28 -22.90
N ASN A 298 9.15 -7.09 -21.70
CA ASN A 298 10.20 -7.96 -21.15
C ASN A 298 9.67 -9.09 -20.28
N TYR A 299 8.40 -9.07 -19.89
CA TYR A 299 7.78 -10.07 -19.02
C TYR A 299 6.42 -10.52 -19.58
N PRO A 300 6.38 -11.30 -20.68
CA PRO A 300 5.15 -11.66 -21.37
C PRO A 300 4.14 -12.41 -20.48
N VAL A 301 4.60 -13.27 -19.56
CA VAL A 301 3.71 -14.03 -18.67
C VAL A 301 3.09 -13.11 -17.63
N LEU A 302 3.88 -12.23 -17.00
CA LEU A 302 3.38 -11.23 -16.06
C LEU A 302 2.53 -10.16 -16.74
N ASN A 303 2.81 -9.77 -17.99
CA ASN A 303 1.93 -8.88 -18.75
C ASN A 303 0.58 -9.57 -19.02
N ASN A 304 0.60 -10.85 -19.40
CA ASN A 304 -0.62 -11.63 -19.59
C ASN A 304 -1.46 -11.72 -18.30
N TRP A 305 -0.78 -12.05 -17.19
CA TRP A 305 -1.34 -12.04 -15.86
C TRP A 305 -1.92 -10.66 -15.50
N LEU A 306 -1.17 -9.57 -15.66
CA LEU A 306 -1.58 -8.22 -15.28
C LEU A 306 -2.85 -7.77 -16.03
N LYS A 307 -2.94 -8.11 -17.32
CA LYS A 307 -4.13 -7.85 -18.14
C LYS A 307 -5.34 -8.66 -17.66
N HIS A 308 -5.16 -9.95 -17.38
CA HIS A 308 -6.22 -10.79 -16.80
C HIS A 308 -6.69 -10.21 -15.45
N MET A 309 -5.76 -9.85 -14.57
CA MET A 309 -6.07 -9.21 -13.28
C MET A 309 -6.88 -7.92 -13.45
N TYR A 310 -6.50 -7.04 -14.38
CA TYR A 310 -7.20 -5.76 -14.57
C TYR A 310 -8.56 -5.92 -15.27
N TRP A 311 -8.67 -6.77 -16.29
CA TRP A 311 -9.87 -6.81 -17.13
C TRP A 311 -10.95 -7.77 -16.64
N ASP A 312 -10.58 -8.89 -16.01
CA ASP A 312 -11.54 -9.96 -15.65
C ASP A 312 -11.95 -9.93 -14.19
N HIS A 313 -11.29 -9.10 -13.37
CA HIS A 313 -11.59 -8.96 -11.96
C HIS A 313 -12.04 -7.53 -11.62
N GLU A 314 -13.33 -7.35 -11.37
CA GLU A 314 -13.93 -6.05 -11.08
C GLU A 314 -13.29 -5.34 -9.87
N ALA A 315 -12.89 -6.08 -8.83
CA ALA A 315 -12.23 -5.49 -7.65
C ALA A 315 -10.86 -4.89 -7.98
N PHE A 316 -10.11 -5.45 -8.94
CA PHE A 316 -8.83 -4.88 -9.39
C PHE A 316 -9.01 -3.69 -10.32
N LYS A 317 -10.02 -3.75 -11.20
CA LYS A 317 -10.34 -2.67 -12.14
C LYS A 317 -10.88 -1.44 -11.43
N SER A 318 -11.93 -1.61 -10.63
CA SER A 318 -12.65 -0.53 -9.95
C SER A 318 -11.83 0.19 -8.87
N THR A 319 -10.66 -0.35 -8.50
CA THR A 319 -9.75 0.23 -7.51
C THR A 319 -8.45 0.78 -8.11
N THR A 320 -8.38 0.86 -9.45
CA THR A 320 -7.24 1.44 -10.20
C THR A 320 -7.68 2.71 -10.93
N ASP A 321 -7.09 3.84 -10.54
CA ASP A 321 -7.25 5.13 -11.22
C ASP A 321 -5.89 5.58 -11.77
N PHE A 322 -5.66 5.37 -13.08
CA PHE A 322 -4.39 5.71 -13.72
C PHE A 322 -4.09 7.21 -13.71
N ARG A 323 -5.12 8.08 -13.73
CA ARG A 323 -4.93 9.53 -13.66
C ARG A 323 -4.34 9.89 -12.31
N GLN A 324 -4.99 9.47 -11.21
CA GLN A 324 -4.49 9.72 -9.86
C GLN A 324 -3.12 9.08 -9.62
N ILE A 325 -2.91 7.85 -10.10
CA ILE A 325 -1.60 7.17 -10.03
C ILE A 325 -0.51 8.04 -10.67
N LYS A 326 -0.68 8.46 -11.93
CA LYS A 326 0.37 9.19 -12.66
C LYS A 326 0.59 10.57 -12.06
N GLU A 327 -0.49 11.28 -11.75
CA GLU A 327 -0.42 12.64 -11.21
C GLU A 327 0.18 12.67 -9.81
N ASN A 328 -0.15 11.71 -8.94
CA ASN A 328 0.42 11.66 -7.60
C ASN A 328 1.94 11.60 -7.65
N TYR A 329 2.49 10.63 -8.37
CA TYR A 329 3.93 10.43 -8.37
C TYR A 329 4.65 11.58 -9.05
N THR A 330 4.14 12.05 -10.19
CA THR A 330 4.83 13.07 -10.97
C THR A 330 4.67 14.48 -10.41
N LYS A 331 3.58 14.79 -9.69
CA LYS A 331 3.32 16.12 -9.13
C LYS A 331 3.66 16.25 -7.64
N SER A 332 3.76 15.14 -6.89
CA SER A 332 4.08 15.18 -5.45
C SER A 332 5.54 14.93 -5.12
N HIS A 333 6.35 14.43 -6.06
CA HIS A 333 7.78 14.17 -5.83
C HIS A 333 8.65 15.22 -6.52
N TYR A 334 8.63 16.45 -6.01
CA TYR A 334 9.36 17.59 -6.59
C TYR A 334 10.87 17.31 -6.73
N ASP A 335 11.46 16.57 -5.79
CA ASP A 335 12.88 16.19 -5.82
C ASP A 335 13.24 15.24 -6.99
N VAL A 336 12.24 14.55 -7.54
CA VAL A 336 12.39 13.65 -8.69
C VAL A 336 11.97 14.32 -9.99
N ASN A 337 10.87 15.08 -9.97
CA ASN A 337 10.29 15.74 -11.13
C ASN A 337 9.92 17.22 -10.82
N PRO A 338 10.90 18.15 -10.84
CA PRO A 338 10.67 19.54 -10.43
C PRO A 338 9.63 20.29 -11.26
N LYS A 339 9.43 19.91 -12.53
CA LYS A 339 8.45 20.56 -13.41
C LYS A 339 7.01 20.07 -13.18
N ALA A 340 6.81 19.04 -12.36
CA ALA A 340 5.50 18.44 -12.11
C ALA A 340 4.72 18.04 -13.38
N ILE A 341 5.42 17.79 -14.49
CA ILE A 341 4.81 17.35 -15.74
C ILE A 341 4.48 15.87 -15.60
N THR A 342 3.20 15.52 -15.77
CA THR A 342 2.72 14.14 -15.82
C THR A 342 2.84 13.61 -17.25
N PRO A 343 3.62 12.55 -17.51
CA PRO A 343 3.72 11.93 -18.83
C PRO A 343 2.35 11.47 -19.35
N LEU A 344 2.09 11.69 -20.64
CA LEU A 344 0.90 11.15 -21.29
C LEU A 344 0.96 9.64 -21.44
N GLY A 345 2.16 9.11 -21.74
CA GLY A 345 2.38 7.68 -21.92
C GLY A 345 2.45 6.89 -20.61
N PRO A 346 2.55 5.56 -20.72
CA PRO A 346 2.38 4.78 -21.94
C PRO A 346 0.91 4.78 -22.39
N TYR A 347 0.67 4.62 -23.69
CA TYR A 347 -0.70 4.46 -24.23
C TYR A 347 -0.84 3.07 -24.86
N PRO A 348 -1.86 2.29 -24.49
CA PRO A 348 -2.73 2.50 -23.32
C PRO A 348 -1.95 2.32 -22.00
N ASP A 349 -2.54 2.74 -20.88
CA ASP A 349 -1.97 2.49 -19.54
C ASP A 349 -1.87 0.97 -19.28
N ILE A 350 -2.91 0.21 -19.65
CA ILE A 350 -2.97 -1.26 -19.67
C ILE A 350 -3.55 -1.74 -21.00
N GLU A 351 -2.90 -2.71 -21.65
CA GLU A 351 -3.34 -3.25 -22.93
C GLU A 351 -4.61 -4.10 -22.77
N GLY A 352 -5.49 -4.08 -23.77
CA GLY A 352 -6.64 -4.98 -23.85
C GLY A 352 -6.25 -6.37 -24.34
N ASN A 353 -7.11 -7.36 -24.08
CA ASN A 353 -6.97 -8.77 -24.45
C ASN A 353 -5.73 -9.47 -23.84
N TYR A 354 -5.91 -10.70 -23.39
CA TYR A 354 -4.82 -11.56 -22.93
C TYR A 354 -4.95 -12.94 -23.59
N GLU A 355 -3.84 -13.68 -23.68
CA GLU A 355 -3.82 -15.05 -24.17
C GLU A 355 -4.37 -15.98 -23.08
N SER A 356 -5.52 -16.60 -23.37
CA SER A 356 -6.18 -17.54 -22.46
C SER A 356 -5.46 -18.89 -22.38
N ASP A 357 -4.73 -19.27 -23.43
CA ASP A 357 -3.90 -20.48 -23.43
C ASP A 357 -2.48 -20.16 -22.93
N TRP A 358 -2.30 -20.24 -21.61
CA TRP A 358 -1.06 -19.93 -20.91
C TRP A 358 0.14 -20.78 -21.38
N SER A 359 -0.10 -21.93 -22.02
CA SER A 359 0.98 -22.78 -22.53
C SER A 359 1.76 -22.17 -23.70
N LYS A 360 1.18 -21.16 -24.36
CA LYS A 360 1.83 -20.44 -25.47
C LYS A 360 2.75 -19.33 -25.00
N LEU A 361 2.65 -18.91 -23.73
CA LEU A 361 3.44 -17.82 -23.19
C LEU A 361 4.87 -18.31 -22.96
N LYS A 362 5.84 -17.45 -23.28
CA LYS A 362 7.26 -17.70 -23.00
C LYS A 362 7.72 -16.75 -21.92
N PRO A 363 8.36 -17.23 -20.84
CA PRO A 363 8.80 -16.38 -19.77
C PRO A 363 9.91 -15.47 -20.28
N GLY A 364 9.77 -14.17 -20.02
CA GLY A 364 10.80 -13.18 -20.24
C GLY A 364 11.75 -13.04 -19.05
N ARG A 365 12.79 -12.22 -19.20
CA ARG A 365 13.77 -11.97 -18.14
C ARG A 365 14.69 -10.80 -18.50
N ILE A 366 15.34 -10.24 -17.48
CA ILE A 366 16.49 -9.34 -17.61
C ILE A 366 17.77 -10.07 -17.19
N ASP A 367 18.73 -10.17 -18.10
CA ASP A 367 19.99 -10.91 -17.95
C ASP A 367 21.21 -10.05 -17.58
N MET A 368 20.96 -8.83 -17.07
CA MET A 368 22.02 -8.01 -16.51
C MET A 368 22.71 -8.76 -15.35
N PRO A 369 24.05 -8.87 -15.31
CA PRO A 369 24.75 -9.67 -14.30
C PRO A 369 24.34 -9.37 -12.86
N GLU A 370 24.17 -8.10 -12.50
CA GLU A 370 23.77 -7.66 -11.18
C GLU A 370 22.33 -8.08 -10.81
N VAL A 371 21.44 -8.17 -11.80
CA VAL A 371 20.07 -8.69 -11.62
C VAL A 371 20.13 -10.19 -11.33
N VAL A 372 20.91 -10.94 -12.11
CA VAL A 372 21.07 -12.39 -11.93
C VAL A 372 21.75 -12.72 -10.60
N GLU A 373 22.75 -11.95 -10.18
CA GLU A 373 23.40 -12.12 -8.87
C GLU A 373 22.48 -11.75 -7.70
N TRP A 374 21.55 -10.81 -7.89
CA TRP A 374 20.52 -10.52 -6.89
C TRP A 374 19.50 -11.67 -6.80
N GLU A 375 19.05 -12.19 -7.95
CA GLU A 375 18.08 -13.28 -8.04
C GLU A 375 18.53 -14.53 -7.29
N LYS A 376 19.83 -14.88 -7.36
CA LYS A 376 20.44 -15.98 -6.61
C LYS A 376 20.33 -15.86 -5.08
N LYS A 377 20.15 -14.63 -4.57
CA LYS A 377 20.01 -14.37 -3.12
C LYS A 377 18.57 -14.47 -2.65
N LEU A 378 17.59 -14.51 -3.56
CA LEU A 378 16.19 -14.66 -3.22
C LEU A 378 15.89 -16.13 -2.88
N PRO A 379 15.13 -16.42 -1.81
CA PRO A 379 14.91 -17.79 -1.29
C PRO A 379 13.97 -18.67 -2.11
#